data_AF-A0A2I0CY55-F1
#
_entry.id   AF-A0A2I0CY55-F1
#
_cell.length_a   1.000
_cell.length_b   1.000
_cell.length_c   1.000
_cell.angle_alpha   90.00
_cell.angle_beta   90.00
_cell.angle_gamma   90.00
#
_symmetry.space_group_name_H-M   'P 1'
#
loop_
_entity.id
_entity.type
_entity.pdbx_description
1 polymer ?
#
loop_
_entity_poly.entity_id
_entity_poly.type
_entity_poly.pdbx_seq_one_letter_code
_entity_poly.pdbx_strand_id
1 'polypeptide(L)'
;MGIPVAGALSAEYIVLPNGTAYHATIEIADAARYEFADVGFMGEKVPLPVSNVTLTGDCTPCNFTWSRPWGAPSVIMFDKGNYTVSYLAPLSGNNLQGQFIRPYSVAVTIPGEFSVKNPLLAGMSQGANVTHHPDNTTSVRWEKTTVFNVRFYDQWHENMLWFFLQFMAILTVILVVVPYLLSMKKAE
;
A
#
# COMPACT_ATOMS: atom_id res chain seq x y z
N MET A 1 -22.37 12.17 -8.13
CA MET A 1 -21.16 13.00 -7.93
C MET A 1 -21.19 13.46 -6.48
N GLY A 2 -20.36 12.88 -5.60
CA GLY A 2 -20.51 13.10 -4.17
C GLY A 2 -19.49 12.34 -3.36
N ILE A 3 -18.22 12.70 -3.49
CA ILE A 3 -17.18 12.41 -2.52
C ILE A 3 -17.02 13.70 -1.69
N PRO A 4 -17.02 13.68 -0.34
CA PRO A 4 -16.82 14.92 0.41
C PRO A 4 -15.42 15.45 0.12
N VAL A 5 -15.33 16.76 0.16
CA VAL A 5 -14.08 17.50 0.04
C VAL A 5 -13.35 17.45 1.38
N ALA A 6 -12.87 16.27 1.77
CA ALA A 6 -11.84 16.19 2.79
C ALA A 6 -10.55 16.73 2.16
N GLY A 7 -9.93 17.75 2.74
CA GLY A 7 -8.55 18.11 2.46
C GLY A 7 -7.70 17.50 3.56
N ALA A 8 -7.16 16.30 3.39
CA ALA A 8 -6.14 15.82 4.30
C ALA A 8 -4.87 16.66 4.16
N LEU A 9 -4.14 16.86 5.25
CA LEU A 9 -2.80 17.46 5.20
C LEU A 9 -1.75 16.34 5.14
N SER A 10 -1.98 15.25 5.88
CA SER A 10 -1.14 14.07 5.87
C SER A 10 -1.93 12.77 6.03
N ALA A 11 -1.38 11.68 5.51
CA ALA A 11 -1.85 10.32 5.72
C ALA A 11 -0.65 9.43 6.09
N GLU A 12 -0.75 8.76 7.24
CA GLU A 12 0.26 7.84 7.74
C GLU A 12 -0.28 6.42 7.77
N TYR A 13 0.52 5.48 7.29
CA TYR A 13 0.20 4.06 7.27
C TYR A 13 1.33 3.27 7.91
N ILE A 14 1.00 2.42 8.87
CA ILE A 14 1.95 1.55 9.56
C ILE A 14 1.54 0.12 9.31
N VAL A 15 2.35 -0.62 8.55
CA VAL A 15 2.12 -2.05 8.31
C VAL A 15 2.48 -2.81 9.58
N LEU A 16 1.59 -3.70 10.04
CA LEU A 16 1.85 -4.50 11.24
C LEU A 16 2.92 -5.57 10.94
N PRO A 17 3.73 -5.99 11.93
CA PRO A 17 4.80 -6.98 11.74
C PRO A 17 4.32 -8.31 11.13
N ASN A 18 3.06 -8.69 11.36
CA ASN A 18 2.48 -9.90 10.79
C ASN A 18 2.17 -9.79 9.28
N GLY A 19 2.23 -8.59 8.68
CA GLY A 19 1.94 -8.34 7.27
C GLY A 19 0.48 -8.55 6.84
N THR A 20 -0.43 -8.79 7.79
CA THR A 20 -1.85 -9.10 7.50
C THR A 20 -2.78 -7.91 7.65
N ALA A 21 -2.31 -6.82 8.26
CA ALA A 21 -3.08 -5.62 8.46
C ALA A 21 -2.16 -4.40 8.60
N TYR A 22 -2.74 -3.22 8.48
CA TYR A 22 -2.07 -1.95 8.70
C TYR A 22 -2.95 -1.03 9.55
N HIS A 23 -2.28 -0.13 10.26
CA HIS A 23 -2.90 1.00 10.96
C HIS A 23 -2.78 2.24 10.09
N ALA A 24 -3.89 2.92 9.84
CA ALA A 24 -3.91 4.18 9.11
C ALA A 24 -4.30 5.30 10.06
N THR A 25 -3.61 6.44 9.94
CA THR A 25 -3.91 7.69 10.62
C THR A 25 -4.01 8.77 9.55
N ILE A 26 -5.21 9.33 9.38
CA ILE A 26 -5.50 10.25 8.29
C ILE A 26 -6.04 11.53 8.88
N GLU A 27 -5.32 12.62 8.65
CA GLU A 27 -5.80 13.95 8.99
C GLU A 27 -6.82 14.39 7.94
N ILE A 28 -7.89 15.03 8.36
CA ILE A 28 -8.98 15.46 7.51
C ILE A 28 -9.29 16.90 7.84
N ALA A 29 -9.20 17.80 6.87
CA ALA A 29 -9.60 19.19 7.03
C ALA A 29 -10.92 19.48 6.32
N ASP A 30 -11.75 20.29 6.99
CA ASP A 30 -13.02 20.84 6.49
C ASP A 30 -14.00 19.78 5.93
N ALA A 31 -14.05 18.59 6.53
CA ALA A 31 -14.95 17.52 6.11
C ALA A 31 -16.01 17.21 7.17
N ALA A 32 -17.10 16.59 6.73
CA ALA A 32 -18.18 16.09 7.57
C ALA A 32 -18.45 14.58 7.36
N ARG A 33 -17.66 13.93 6.49
CA ARG A 33 -17.76 12.49 6.26
C ARG A 33 -16.44 11.93 5.75
N TYR A 34 -16.18 10.67 6.06
CA TYR A 34 -15.02 9.91 5.60
C TYR A 34 -15.47 8.52 5.13
N GLU A 35 -14.98 8.09 3.98
CA GLU A 35 -15.39 6.86 3.29
C GLU A 35 -14.25 5.85 3.29
N PHE A 36 -14.51 4.63 3.76
CA PHE A 36 -13.54 3.54 3.83
C PHE A 36 -13.60 2.71 2.55
N ALA A 37 -12.83 3.12 1.54
CA ALA A 37 -12.78 2.45 0.24
C ALA A 37 -11.34 2.33 -0.26
N ASP A 38 -11.07 1.23 -0.96
CA ASP A 38 -9.87 1.03 -1.77
C ASP A 38 -10.24 1.16 -3.27
N VAL A 39 -9.24 1.14 -4.14
CA VAL A 39 -9.37 1.21 -5.59
C VAL A 39 -9.27 -0.19 -6.20
N GLY A 40 -10.34 -0.62 -6.86
CA GLY A 40 -10.39 -1.86 -7.62
C GLY A 40 -9.64 -1.80 -8.94
N PHE A 41 -9.55 -2.93 -9.63
CA PHE A 41 -8.77 -3.05 -10.87
C PHE A 41 -9.26 -2.16 -12.01
N MET A 42 -10.56 -1.84 -12.06
CA MET A 42 -11.14 -0.94 -13.06
C MET A 42 -11.29 0.49 -12.52
N GLY A 43 -10.67 0.80 -11.38
CA GLY A 43 -10.81 2.09 -10.69
C GLY A 43 -12.10 2.23 -9.89
N GLU A 44 -12.88 1.15 -9.71
CA GLU A 44 -14.07 1.17 -8.88
C GLU A 44 -13.72 1.29 -7.39
N LYS A 45 -14.67 1.79 -6.59
CA LYS A 45 -14.49 1.81 -5.13
C LYS A 45 -14.83 0.45 -4.54
N VAL A 46 -13.85 -0.20 -3.96
CA VAL A 46 -14.01 -1.47 -3.26
C VAL A 46 -14.20 -1.20 -1.77
N PRO A 47 -15.25 -1.73 -1.12
CA PRO A 47 -15.45 -1.57 0.31
C PRO A 47 -14.25 -2.09 1.10
N LEU A 48 -13.62 -1.22 1.90
CA LEU A 48 -12.53 -1.60 2.79
C LEU A 48 -13.11 -2.02 4.14
N PRO A 49 -12.97 -3.29 4.56
CA PRO A 49 -13.36 -3.70 5.91
C PRO A 49 -12.38 -3.07 6.91
N VAL A 50 -12.92 -2.30 7.86
CA VAL A 50 -12.12 -1.62 8.88
C VAL A 50 -12.56 -2.00 10.29
N SER A 51 -11.64 -1.93 11.23
CA SER A 51 -11.87 -2.16 12.65
C SER A 51 -11.17 -1.07 13.49
N ASN A 52 -11.55 -0.97 14.76
CA ASN A 52 -10.98 -0.02 15.72
C ASN A 52 -10.96 1.43 15.21
N VAL A 53 -12.06 1.87 14.58
CA VAL A 53 -12.17 3.24 14.06
C VAL A 53 -12.29 4.22 15.22
N THR A 54 -11.39 5.20 15.25
CA THR A 54 -11.42 6.30 16.20
C THR A 54 -11.38 7.63 15.46
N LEU A 55 -12.07 8.61 16.02
CA LEU A 55 -12.08 10.00 15.56
C LEU A 55 -11.50 10.85 16.68
N THR A 56 -10.47 11.62 16.38
CA THR A 56 -9.83 12.56 17.32
C THR A 56 -9.77 13.95 16.70
N GLY A 57 -9.71 14.98 17.52
CA GLY A 57 -9.72 16.39 17.09
C GLY A 57 -10.05 17.30 18.26
N ASP A 58 -10.62 18.47 17.99
CA ASP A 58 -11.00 19.47 19.00
C ASP A 58 -12.26 19.08 19.82
N CYS A 59 -12.58 17.79 19.92
CA CYS A 59 -13.72 17.24 20.66
C CYS A 59 -13.31 16.14 21.63
N THR A 60 -14.01 16.05 22.76
CA THR A 60 -13.77 15.03 23.79
C THR A 60 -15.10 14.50 24.39
N PRO A 61 -15.57 13.30 24.04
CA PRO A 61 -15.17 12.45 22.89
C PRO A 61 -15.78 12.95 21.57
N CYS A 62 -15.07 12.72 20.46
CA CYS A 62 -15.61 12.98 19.13
C CYS A 62 -16.61 11.90 18.74
N ASN A 63 -17.88 12.28 18.64
CA ASN A 63 -18.93 11.37 18.21
C ASN A 63 -19.01 11.34 16.68
N PHE A 64 -19.24 10.15 16.13
CA PHE A 64 -19.54 9.95 14.72
C PHE A 64 -20.67 8.94 14.56
N THR A 65 -21.34 9.01 13.42
CA THR A 65 -22.39 8.06 13.05
C THR A 65 -21.87 7.14 11.95
N TRP A 66 -22.12 5.85 12.10
CA TRP A 66 -21.75 4.85 11.09
C TRP A 66 -22.88 4.67 10.08
N SER A 67 -22.54 4.70 8.80
CA SER A 67 -23.47 4.41 7.71
C SER A 67 -22.86 3.35 6.79
N ARG A 68 -23.62 2.29 6.52
CA ARG A 68 -23.22 1.23 5.59
C ARG A 68 -24.33 1.00 4.57
N PRO A 69 -24.37 1.78 3.48
CA PRO A 69 -25.36 1.59 2.43
C PRO A 69 -25.14 0.23 1.73
N TRP A 70 -26.23 -0.40 1.29
CA TRP A 70 -26.14 -1.66 0.56
C TRP A 70 -25.40 -1.46 -0.77
N GLY A 71 -24.36 -2.27 -1.02
CA GLY A 71 -23.53 -2.16 -2.23
C GLY A 71 -22.57 -0.96 -2.27
N ALA A 72 -22.37 -0.25 -1.15
CA ALA A 72 -21.42 0.86 -1.06
C ALA A 72 -20.37 0.65 0.05
N PRO A 73 -19.24 1.37 -0.01
CA PRO A 73 -18.26 1.40 1.08
C PRO A 73 -18.87 1.93 2.38
N SER A 74 -18.30 1.52 3.52
CA SER A 74 -18.72 2.05 4.82
C SER A 74 -18.28 3.51 4.95
N VAL A 75 -19.09 4.32 5.63
CA VAL A 75 -18.85 5.76 5.80
C VAL A 75 -19.08 6.14 7.25
N ILE A 76 -18.23 7.00 7.79
CA ILE A 76 -18.50 7.74 9.02
C ILE A 76 -18.92 9.16 8.70
N MET A 77 -19.92 9.66 9.42
CA MET A 77 -20.37 11.05 9.35
C MET A 77 -20.18 11.73 10.69
N PHE A 78 -19.71 12.97 10.66
CA PHE A 78 -19.36 13.79 11.81
C PHE A 78 -19.61 15.26 11.49
N ASP A 79 -19.62 16.11 12.50
CA ASP A 79 -19.80 17.55 12.29
C ASP A 79 -18.67 18.11 11.42
N LYS A 80 -18.94 19.18 10.67
CA LYS A 80 -17.95 19.72 9.74
C LYS A 80 -16.78 20.32 10.53
N GLY A 81 -15.57 19.82 10.30
CA GLY A 81 -14.38 20.29 11.02
C GLY A 81 -13.08 19.61 10.61
N ASN A 82 -12.07 19.81 11.45
CA ASN A 82 -10.74 19.21 11.29
C ASN A 82 -10.59 18.06 12.29
N TYR A 83 -10.34 16.88 11.77
CA TYR A 83 -10.26 15.66 12.58
C TYR A 83 -9.17 14.75 12.07
N THR A 84 -8.75 13.84 12.93
CA THR A 84 -7.89 12.73 12.58
C THR A 84 -8.69 11.44 12.73
N VAL A 85 -8.75 10.66 11.65
CA VAL A 85 -9.39 9.35 11.62
C VAL A 85 -8.30 8.30 11.70
N SER A 86 -8.38 7.44 12.70
CA SER A 86 -7.50 6.27 12.81
C SER A 86 -8.31 4.99 12.69
N TYR A 87 -7.76 3.99 11.98
CA TYR A 87 -8.41 2.71 11.80
C TYR A 87 -7.41 1.60 11.49
N LEU A 88 -7.83 0.36 11.73
CA LEU A 88 -7.15 -0.84 11.26
C LEU A 88 -7.86 -1.39 10.03
N ALA A 89 -7.08 -1.81 9.04
CA ALA A 89 -7.59 -2.46 7.84
C ALA A 89 -6.73 -3.68 7.49
N PRO A 90 -7.31 -4.74 6.91
CA PRO A 90 -6.53 -5.88 6.46
C PRO A 90 -5.68 -5.48 5.26
N LEU A 91 -4.55 -6.15 5.16
CA LEU A 91 -3.58 -6.03 4.08
C LEU A 91 -3.58 -7.35 3.31
N SER A 92 -3.64 -7.28 1.98
CA SER A 92 -3.63 -8.46 1.12
C SER A 92 -2.50 -8.38 0.11
N GLY A 93 -1.80 -9.50 -0.08
CA GLY A 93 -0.78 -9.63 -1.13
C GLY A 93 0.43 -8.71 -0.99
N ASN A 94 0.76 -8.28 0.24
CA ASN A 94 1.87 -7.36 0.53
C ASN A 94 1.86 -6.09 -0.34
N ASN A 95 0.67 -5.64 -0.70
CA ASN A 95 0.45 -4.45 -1.53
C ASN A 95 -0.44 -3.50 -0.75
N LEU A 96 0.07 -2.31 -0.47
CA LEU A 96 -0.67 -1.22 0.13
C LEU A 96 -0.88 -0.15 -0.94
N GLN A 97 -2.12 0.27 -1.10
CA GLN A 97 -2.49 1.28 -2.08
C GLN A 97 -3.59 2.17 -1.52
N GLY A 98 -3.71 3.34 -2.11
CA GLY A 98 -4.79 4.25 -1.78
C GLY A 98 -4.90 5.37 -2.79
N GLN A 99 -6.11 5.92 -2.89
CA GLN A 99 -6.41 7.06 -3.74
C GLN A 99 -7.11 8.14 -2.93
N PHE A 100 -6.69 9.36 -3.23
CA PHE A 100 -7.14 10.57 -2.63
C PHE A 100 -7.71 11.50 -3.69
N ILE A 101 -8.72 12.26 -3.30
CA ILE A 101 -9.38 13.26 -4.15
C ILE A 101 -8.46 14.46 -4.37
N ARG A 102 -7.64 14.78 -3.36
CA ARG A 102 -6.67 15.87 -3.35
C ARG A 102 -5.29 15.30 -3.03
N PRO A 103 -4.22 15.95 -3.50
CA PRO A 103 -2.89 15.43 -3.27
C PRO A 103 -2.44 15.64 -1.83
N TYR A 104 -1.90 14.60 -1.19
CA TYR A 104 -1.49 14.58 0.21
C TYR A 104 -0.04 14.18 0.41
N SER A 105 0.50 14.53 1.58
CA SER A 105 1.73 13.95 2.08
C SER A 105 1.41 12.57 2.66
N VAL A 106 1.99 11.53 2.09
CA VAL A 106 1.76 10.14 2.49
C VAL A 106 3.04 9.57 3.07
N ALA A 107 2.96 8.97 4.25
CA ALA A 107 4.06 8.22 4.86
C ALA A 107 3.61 6.77 5.10
N VAL A 108 4.39 5.81 4.62
CA VAL A 108 4.16 4.38 4.86
C VAL A 108 5.37 3.81 5.59
N THR A 109 5.15 3.21 6.74
CA THR A 109 6.17 2.53 7.53
C THR A 109 6.00 1.02 7.38
N ILE A 110 7.03 0.38 6.86
CA ILE A 110 7.11 -1.06 6.60
C ILE A 110 8.07 -1.67 7.63
N PRO A 111 7.66 -2.74 8.34
CA PRO A 111 8.50 -3.34 9.36
C PRO A 111 9.60 -4.21 8.72
N GLY A 112 10.65 -4.50 9.48
CA GLY A 112 11.89 -5.07 8.95
C GLY A 112 11.80 -6.49 8.39
N GLU A 113 10.70 -7.20 8.65
CA GLU A 113 10.43 -8.50 8.04
C GLU A 113 10.14 -8.41 6.53
N PHE A 114 9.78 -7.21 6.04
CA PHE A 114 9.48 -6.95 4.64
C PHE A 114 10.51 -6.00 4.00
N SER A 115 10.71 -6.15 2.70
CA SER A 115 11.66 -5.37 1.91
C SER A 115 11.00 -4.77 0.66
N VAL A 116 11.55 -3.64 0.23
CA VAL A 116 11.19 -2.93 -1.02
C VAL A 116 12.38 -2.82 -1.99
N LYS A 117 13.49 -3.50 -1.69
CA LYS A 117 14.77 -3.31 -2.40
C LYS A 117 14.83 -3.95 -3.78
N ASN A 118 14.28 -5.16 -3.93
CA ASN A 118 14.33 -5.88 -5.20
C ASN A 118 13.22 -5.37 -6.15
N PRO A 119 13.56 -4.74 -7.28
CA PRO A 119 12.56 -4.17 -8.20
C PRO A 119 11.75 -5.24 -8.96
N LEU A 120 12.15 -6.51 -8.92
CA LEU A 120 11.37 -7.61 -9.50
C LEU A 120 10.22 -8.07 -8.59
N LEU A 121 10.29 -7.76 -7.30
CA LEU A 121 9.31 -8.20 -6.29
C LEU A 121 8.57 -7.02 -5.64
N ALA A 122 9.27 -5.91 -5.46
CA ALA A 122 8.73 -4.67 -4.96
C ALA A 122 8.29 -3.75 -6.10
N GLY A 123 7.37 -2.84 -5.79
CA GLY A 123 6.89 -1.83 -6.71
C GLY A 123 6.43 -0.61 -5.94
N MET A 124 6.66 0.58 -6.47
CA MET A 124 6.28 1.83 -5.82
C MET A 124 5.76 2.82 -6.85
N SER A 125 4.77 3.62 -6.47
CA SER A 125 4.31 4.75 -7.28
C SER A 125 5.38 5.84 -7.37
N GLN A 126 5.39 6.57 -8.49
CA GLN A 126 6.34 7.66 -8.73
C GLN A 126 6.32 8.72 -7.61
N GLY A 127 7.48 9.33 -7.36
CA GLY A 127 7.64 10.35 -6.32
C GLY A 127 7.83 9.79 -4.89
N ALA A 128 8.01 8.47 -4.76
CA ALA A 128 8.36 7.82 -3.50
C ALA A 128 9.81 8.13 -3.11
N ASN A 129 10.04 8.56 -1.87
CA ASN A 129 11.35 8.61 -1.25
C ASN A 129 11.44 7.52 -0.18
N VAL A 130 12.46 6.66 -0.27
CA VAL A 130 12.64 5.51 0.62
C VAL A 130 13.77 5.81 1.59
N THR A 131 13.47 5.69 2.88
CA THR A 131 14.44 5.86 3.95
C THR A 131 14.48 4.60 4.81
N HIS A 132 15.67 4.03 4.94
CA HIS A 132 15.92 2.91 5.84
C HIS A 132 16.33 3.43 7.20
N HIS A 133 15.65 2.97 8.24
CA HIS A 133 15.90 3.38 9.60
C HIS A 133 16.83 2.39 10.33
N PRO A 134 17.53 2.85 11.40
CA PRO A 134 18.41 1.99 12.19
C PRO A 134 17.68 0.87 12.96
N ASP A 135 16.37 1.00 13.15
CA ASP A 135 15.48 0.02 13.78
C ASP A 135 15.01 -1.09 12.81
N ASN A 136 15.67 -1.21 11.66
CA ASN A 136 15.33 -2.09 10.53
C ASN A 136 13.97 -1.80 9.87
N THR A 137 13.26 -0.73 10.23
CA THR A 137 12.06 -0.32 9.50
C THR A 137 12.43 0.43 8.22
N THR A 138 11.54 0.38 7.25
CA THR A 138 11.67 1.15 6.01
C THR A 138 10.48 2.09 5.90
N SER A 139 10.74 3.39 5.81
CA SER A 139 9.71 4.38 5.55
C SER A 139 9.73 4.80 4.07
N VAL A 140 8.55 4.87 3.49
CA VAL A 140 8.33 5.31 2.12
C VAL A 140 7.43 6.54 2.16
N ARG A 141 7.92 7.67 1.65
CA ARG A 141 7.24 8.95 1.76
C ARG A 141 6.99 9.58 0.40
N TRP A 142 5.78 10.11 0.21
CA TRP A 142 5.41 10.97 -0.91
C TRP A 142 5.05 12.34 -0.35
N GLU A 143 5.68 13.40 -0.84
CA GLU A 143 5.38 14.75 -0.34
C GLU A 143 4.00 15.26 -0.80
N LYS A 144 3.61 14.89 -2.03
CA LYS A 144 2.36 15.34 -2.63
C LYS A 144 1.87 14.36 -3.69
N THR A 145 0.93 13.49 -3.34
CA THR A 145 0.35 12.52 -4.29
C THR A 145 -1.15 12.32 -4.12
N THR A 146 -1.87 12.10 -5.22
CA THR A 146 -3.28 11.67 -5.21
C THR A 146 -3.45 10.16 -5.21
N VAL A 147 -2.42 9.41 -5.61
CA VAL A 147 -2.45 7.96 -5.67
C VAL A 147 -1.10 7.45 -5.17
N PHE A 148 -1.12 6.50 -4.26
CA PHE A 148 0.08 5.79 -3.88
C PHE A 148 -0.13 4.29 -4.02
N ASN A 149 0.94 3.60 -4.37
CA ASN A 149 1.02 2.16 -4.36
C ASN A 149 2.41 1.80 -3.85
N VAL A 150 2.45 0.86 -2.90
CA VAL A 150 3.68 0.26 -2.43
C VAL A 150 3.47 -1.23 -2.25
N ARG A 151 4.21 -1.98 -3.05
CA ARG A 151 4.33 -3.42 -2.98
C ARG A 151 5.66 -3.77 -2.34
N PHE A 152 5.59 -4.60 -1.32
CA PHE A 152 6.73 -5.14 -0.59
C PHE A 152 6.68 -6.65 -0.62
N TYR A 153 7.78 -7.28 -0.20
CA TYR A 153 7.93 -8.73 -0.23
C TYR A 153 8.67 -9.20 1.03
N ASP A 154 8.49 -10.47 1.37
CA ASP A 154 9.20 -11.11 2.48
C ASP A 154 10.40 -11.94 1.98
N GLN A 155 11.21 -12.46 2.91
CA GLN A 155 12.35 -13.31 2.56
C GLN A 155 11.97 -14.56 1.75
N TRP A 156 10.77 -15.12 1.95
CA TRP A 156 10.31 -16.30 1.24
C TRP A 156 10.13 -16.03 -0.26
N HIS A 157 9.54 -14.89 -0.61
CA HIS A 157 9.40 -14.45 -2.00
C HIS A 157 10.76 -14.26 -2.68
N GLU A 158 11.76 -13.74 -1.96
CA GLU A 158 13.12 -13.59 -2.50
C GLU A 158 13.79 -14.94 -2.75
N ASN A 159 13.65 -15.89 -1.81
CA ASN A 159 14.17 -17.24 -1.99
C ASN A 159 13.51 -17.94 -3.20
N MET A 160 12.18 -17.81 -3.36
CA MET A 160 11.45 -18.35 -4.51
C MET A 160 11.94 -17.76 -5.84
N LEU A 161 12.20 -16.45 -5.89
CA LEU A 161 12.77 -15.82 -7.08
C LEU A 161 14.15 -16.39 -7.42
N TRP A 162 15.01 -16.58 -6.43
CA TRP A 162 16.32 -17.19 -6.63
C TRP A 162 16.22 -18.62 -7.14
N PHE A 163 15.33 -19.44 -6.58
CA PHE A 163 15.08 -20.79 -7.10
C PHE A 163 14.61 -20.77 -8.55
N PHE A 164 13.68 -19.88 -8.88
CA PHE A 164 13.20 -19.72 -10.26
C PHE A 164 14.32 -19.32 -11.22
N LEU A 165 15.13 -18.33 -10.86
CA LEU A 165 16.25 -17.89 -11.70
C LEU A 165 17.29 -18.98 -11.91
N GLN A 166 17.63 -19.74 -10.86
CA GLN A 166 18.55 -20.88 -10.97
C GLN A 166 17.99 -21.96 -11.91
N PHE A 167 16.72 -22.30 -11.75
CA PHE A 167 16.05 -23.27 -12.62
C PHE A 167 16.04 -22.83 -14.09
N MET A 168 15.65 -21.58 -14.34
CA MET A 168 15.63 -21.00 -15.69
C MET A 168 17.03 -20.91 -16.30
N ALA A 169 18.05 -20.60 -15.50
CA ALA A 169 19.43 -20.57 -15.96
C ALA A 169 19.92 -21.96 -16.42
N ILE A 170 19.64 -23.01 -15.64
CA ILE A 170 20.00 -24.39 -16.00
C ILE A 170 19.33 -24.81 -17.30
N LEU A 171 18.01 -24.54 -17.45
CA LEU A 171 17.29 -24.84 -18.69
C LEU A 171 17.87 -24.08 -19.89
N THR A 172 18.19 -22.81 -19.72
CA THR A 172 18.78 -21.98 -20.78
C THR A 172 20.14 -22.54 -21.20
N VAL A 173 20.98 -22.97 -20.24
CA VAL A 173 22.28 -23.57 -20.55
C VAL A 173 22.11 -24.87 -21.33
N ILE A 174 21.24 -25.77 -20.89
CA ILE A 174 21.06 -27.10 -21.51
C ILE A 174 20.38 -26.99 -22.89
N LEU A 175 19.32 -26.20 -23.00
CA LEU A 175 18.46 -26.17 -24.18
C LEU A 175 18.89 -25.13 -25.22
N VAL A 176 19.61 -24.08 -24.83
CA VAL A 176 20.01 -23.01 -25.74
C VAL A 176 21.53 -23.00 -25.91
N VAL A 177 22.27 -22.85 -24.82
CA VAL A 177 23.72 -22.62 -24.90
C VAL A 177 24.47 -23.86 -25.42
N VAL A 178 24.24 -25.04 -24.86
CA VAL A 178 24.89 -26.29 -25.30
C VAL A 178 24.63 -26.60 -26.78
N PRO A 179 23.38 -26.66 -27.29
CA PRO A 179 23.15 -26.93 -28.70
C PRO A 179 23.65 -25.82 -29.62
N TYR A 180 23.59 -24.55 -29.19
CA TYR A 180 24.17 -23.44 -29.96
C TYR A 180 25.69 -23.60 -30.12
N LEU A 181 26.41 -23.91 -29.04
CA LEU A 181 27.85 -24.15 -29.09
C LEU A 181 28.21 -25.39 -29.93
N LEU A 182 27.41 -26.47 -29.86
CA LEU A 182 27.60 -27.66 -30.70
C LEU A 182 27.35 -27.36 -32.19
N SER A 183 26.39 -26.49 -32.51
CA SER A 183 26.12 -26.03 -33.88
C SER A 183 27.27 -25.19 -34.44
N MET A 184 27.80 -24.25 -33.65
CA MET A 184 28.93 -23.43 -34.07
C MET A 184 30.19 -24.25 -34.37
N LYS A 185 30.47 -25.29 -33.57
CA LYS A 185 31.62 -26.18 -33.80
C LYS A 185 31.53 -27.05 -35.06
N LYS A 186 30.35 -27.16 -35.69
CA LYS A 186 30.18 -27.87 -36.97
C LYS A 186 30.37 -26.96 -38.19
N ALA A 187 30.47 -25.65 -37.99
CA ALA A 187 30.59 -24.67 -39.07
C ALA A 187 32.04 -24.22 -39.33
N GLU A 188 33.00 -24.68 -38.52
CA GLU A 188 34.45 -24.74 -38.83
C GLU A 188 34.81 -26.11 -39.41
#